data_AF-A0AAX0J100-F1
#
_entry.id   AF-A0AAX0J100-F1
#
_cell.length_a   1.000
_cell.length_b   1.000
_cell.length_c   1.000
_cell.angle_alpha   90.00
_cell.angle_beta   90.00
_cell.angle_gamma   90.00
#
_symmetry.space_group_name_H-M   'P 1'
#
loop_
_entity.id
_entity.type
_entity.pdbx_description
1 polymer ?
#
loop_
_entity_poly.entity_id
_entity_poly.type
_entity_poly.pdbx_seq_one_letter_code
_entity_poly.pdbx_strand_id
1 'polypeptide(L)'
;MAEYNNRSELDTPFLKQRRSFLKLDDDTIGAYAEKIARFFGTGTYLMWQTVFVVLWVALNCGVFVWQWDPYPFILLNLAFSTQAAYAAPLILLAQNRQEDRDRVSLNEDRRRAFETKADTEFITRELAGLRLAVGDMVSRDYLRHELEDLQNMLDRIEAKLDDEAASRVALIHQINESGHEEISDPTQGDLREHDKNE
;
A
#
# COMPACT_ATOMS: atom_id res chain seq x y z
N MET A 1 14.79 -59.70 0.71
CA MET A 1 15.09 -58.77 1.82
C MET A 1 16.55 -58.39 1.72
N ALA A 2 16.85 -57.18 1.25
CA ALA A 2 18.19 -56.61 1.30
C ALA A 2 18.02 -55.10 1.51
N GLU A 3 18.84 -54.59 2.41
CA GLU A 3 18.64 -53.39 3.21
C GLU A 3 18.39 -52.10 2.43
N TYR A 4 17.42 -51.35 2.95
CA TYR A 4 17.33 -49.92 2.77
C TYR A 4 18.39 -49.25 3.66
N ASN A 5 18.83 -48.07 3.24
CA ASN A 5 19.46 -47.03 4.05
C ASN A 5 21.00 -47.05 4.14
N ASN A 6 21.66 -46.20 3.34
CA ASN A 6 22.53 -45.12 3.88
C ASN A 6 23.12 -44.28 2.74
N ARG A 7 22.40 -43.25 2.29
CA ARG A 7 22.96 -42.13 1.53
C ARG A 7 22.16 -40.89 1.91
N SER A 8 22.77 -39.93 2.61
CA SER A 8 22.58 -38.46 2.46
C SER A 8 22.99 -37.61 3.68
N GLU A 9 23.59 -38.18 4.74
CA GLU A 9 24.06 -37.35 5.88
C GLU A 9 25.53 -36.94 5.73
N LEU A 10 25.87 -36.07 4.77
CA LEU A 10 27.23 -35.49 4.74
C LEU A 10 27.36 -34.12 4.08
N ASP A 11 26.35 -33.27 4.20
CA ASP A 11 26.44 -31.84 3.87
C ASP A 11 25.93 -30.98 5.03
N THR A 12 26.73 -30.89 6.08
CA THR A 12 26.62 -29.76 7.02
C THR A 12 27.92 -28.97 6.94
N PRO A 13 27.91 -27.75 6.35
CA PRO A 13 29.08 -26.90 6.43
C PRO A 13 29.31 -26.56 7.89
N PHE A 14 30.44 -27.01 8.43
CA PHE A 14 30.91 -26.64 9.76
C PHE A 14 31.08 -25.11 9.80
N LEU A 15 30.05 -24.42 10.30
CA LEU A 15 30.13 -23.02 10.66
C LEU A 15 31.16 -22.91 11.78
N LYS A 16 32.37 -22.52 11.39
CA LYS A 16 33.47 -22.19 12.28
C LYS A 16 32.98 -21.07 13.21
N GLN A 17 32.50 -21.46 14.39
CA GLN A 17 32.04 -20.57 15.43
C GLN A 17 33.25 -19.76 15.89
N ARG A 18 33.45 -18.59 15.27
CA ARG A 18 34.45 -17.60 15.63
C ARG A 18 34.11 -17.17 17.05
N ARG A 19 34.74 -17.81 18.05
CA ARG A 19 34.65 -17.40 19.45
C ARG A 19 35.14 -15.97 19.54
N SER A 20 34.22 -15.01 19.58
CA SER A 20 34.52 -13.64 19.95
C SER A 20 34.74 -13.62 21.45
N PHE A 21 36.00 -13.51 21.86
CA PHE A 21 36.45 -13.47 23.25
C PHE A 21 36.30 -12.08 23.89
N LEU A 22 35.69 -11.13 23.19
CA LEU A 22 35.43 -9.78 23.67
C LEU A 22 33.97 -9.41 23.38
N LYS A 23 33.05 -9.87 24.23
CA LYS A 23 31.76 -9.20 24.40
C LYS A 23 32.02 -7.92 25.21
N LEU A 24 32.63 -6.93 24.57
CA LEU A 24 32.49 -5.56 25.02
C LEU A 24 31.01 -5.19 24.78
N ASP A 25 30.33 -4.65 25.78
CA ASP A 25 28.91 -4.26 25.66
C ASP A 25 28.72 -3.27 24.50
N ASP A 26 28.26 -3.80 23.37
CA ASP A 26 28.06 -3.08 22.10
C ASP A 26 27.05 -1.93 22.27
N ASP A 27 26.10 -2.08 23.19
CA ASP A 27 25.12 -1.04 23.54
C ASP A 27 25.78 0.18 24.19
N THR A 28 26.73 -0.03 25.10
CA THR A 28 27.39 1.06 25.82
C THR A 28 28.31 1.84 24.88
N ILE A 29 29.12 1.12 24.09
CA ILE A 29 30.00 1.71 23.08
C ILE A 29 29.17 2.43 22.01
N GLY A 30 28.00 1.90 21.66
CA GLY A 30 27.11 2.50 20.69
C GLY A 30 26.54 3.84 21.12
N ALA A 31 26.13 3.96 22.38
CA ALA A 31 25.68 5.23 22.95
C ALA A 31 26.80 6.29 23.00
N TYR A 32 28.03 5.87 23.33
CA TYR A 32 29.20 6.77 23.30
C TYR A 32 29.54 7.23 21.88
N ALA A 33 29.55 6.31 20.91
CA ALA A 33 29.80 6.64 19.51
C ALA A 33 28.76 7.62 18.95
N GLU A 34 27.48 7.45 19.29
CA GLU A 34 26.42 8.37 18.87
C GLU A 34 26.55 9.76 19.50
N LYS A 35 27.01 9.84 20.76
CA LYS A 35 27.32 11.11 21.40
C LYS A 35 28.51 11.80 20.75
N ILE A 36 29.57 11.05 20.44
CA ILE A 36 30.76 11.54 19.73
C ILE A 36 30.39 12.01 18.32
N ALA A 37 29.60 11.24 17.56
CA ALA A 37 29.15 11.61 16.22
C ALA A 37 28.35 12.91 16.20
N ARG A 38 27.41 13.10 17.15
CA ARG A 38 26.68 14.36 17.30
C ARG A 38 27.58 15.53 17.71
N PHE A 39 28.60 15.26 18.52
CA PHE A 39 29.56 16.27 18.96
C PHE A 39 30.46 16.76 17.82
N PHE A 40 31.01 15.85 16.99
CA PHE A 40 31.82 16.21 15.83
C PHE A 40 31.00 16.74 14.64
N GLY A 41 29.74 16.33 14.50
CA GLY A 41 28.83 16.83 13.46
C GLY A 41 28.33 18.26 13.70
N THR A 42 28.47 18.77 14.92
CA THR A 42 28.11 20.14 15.27
C THR A 42 29.36 21.02 15.17
N GLY A 43 29.30 22.15 14.46
CA GLY A 43 30.43 23.09 14.30
C GLY A 43 31.02 23.65 15.62
N THR A 44 30.36 23.39 16.74
CA THR A 44 30.79 23.72 18.10
C THR A 44 32.14 23.10 18.48
N TYR A 45 32.48 21.89 18.02
CA TYR A 45 33.78 21.28 18.31
C TYR A 45 34.93 22.11 17.73
N LEU A 46 34.81 22.50 16.46
CA LEU A 46 35.81 23.33 15.78
C LEU A 46 35.97 24.69 16.48
N MET A 47 34.86 25.30 16.91
CA MET A 47 34.90 26.55 17.66
C MET A 47 35.70 26.42 18.97
N TRP A 48 35.43 25.39 19.77
CA TRP A 48 36.18 25.13 21.01
C TRP A 48 37.66 24.82 20.75
N GLN A 49 37.96 24.01 19.74
CA GLN A 49 39.34 23.68 19.34
C GLN A 49 40.12 24.94 18.95
N THR A 50 39.51 25.85 18.16
CA THR A 50 40.13 27.11 17.77
C THR A 50 40.37 28.03 18.97
N VAL A 51 39.39 28.17 19.86
CA VAL A 51 39.54 28.97 21.10
C VAL A 51 40.68 28.44 21.96
N PHE A 52 40.78 27.11 22.12
CA PHE A 52 41.87 26.48 22.86
C PHE A 52 43.24 26.80 22.26
N VAL A 53 43.40 26.66 20.93
CA VAL A 53 44.66 26.97 20.24
C VAL A 53 45.02 28.44 20.38
N VAL A 54 44.07 29.34 20.16
CA VAL A 54 44.30 30.80 20.29
C VAL A 54 44.70 31.15 21.72
N LEU A 55 44.03 30.60 22.73
CA LEU A 55 44.36 30.82 24.14
C LEU A 55 45.75 30.29 24.49
N TRP A 56 46.12 29.11 23.98
CA TRP A 56 47.43 28.51 24.21
C TRP A 56 48.57 29.37 23.64
N VAL A 57 48.39 29.85 22.40
CA VAL A 57 49.35 30.76 21.75
C VAL A 57 49.41 32.09 22.49
N ALA A 58 48.26 32.67 22.86
CA ALA A 58 48.20 33.93 23.59
C ALA A 58 48.88 33.86 24.97
N LEU A 59 48.68 32.77 25.72
CA LEU A 59 49.32 32.54 27.01
C LEU A 59 50.84 32.41 26.85
N ASN A 60 51.31 31.64 25.86
CA ASN A 60 52.73 31.49 25.58
C ASN A 60 53.40 32.78 25.09
N CYS A 61 52.71 33.61 24.31
CA CYS A 61 53.21 34.92 23.90
C CYS A 61 53.18 35.96 25.04
N GLY A 62 52.19 35.89 25.94
CA GLY A 62 52.01 36.85 27.03
C GLY A 62 52.94 36.61 28.24
N VAL A 63 53.31 35.36 28.52
CA VAL A 63 54.20 35.00 29.63
C VAL A 63 55.66 35.02 29.15
N PHE A 64 56.19 36.23 28.95
CA PHE A 64 57.57 36.46 28.46
C PHE A 64 58.68 35.85 29.33
N VAL A 65 58.40 35.59 30.62
CA VAL A 65 59.41 35.17 31.61
C VAL A 65 59.55 33.64 31.70
N TRP A 66 58.51 32.87 31.34
CA TRP A 66 58.48 31.42 31.56
C TRP A 66 58.42 30.60 30.26
N GLN A 67 58.18 31.22 29.08
CA GLN A 67 58.16 30.63 27.72
C GLN A 67 57.94 29.11 27.73
N TRP A 68 56.76 28.68 28.18
CA TRP A 68 56.52 27.27 28.49
C TRP A 68 56.55 26.38 27.24
N ASP A 69 56.26 26.97 26.07
CA ASP A 69 56.37 26.37 24.74
C ASP A 69 56.91 27.43 23.74
N PRO A 70 58.24 27.60 23.61
CA PRO A 70 58.85 28.55 22.67
C PRO A 70 58.53 28.20 21.21
N TYR A 71 58.52 29.21 20.33
CA TYR A 71 58.32 29.00 18.89
C TYR A 71 59.35 27.98 18.36
N PRO A 72 58.95 26.84 17.76
CA PRO A 72 57.72 26.57 17.00
C PRO A 72 56.60 25.76 17.70
N PHE A 73 56.38 25.93 19.01
CA PHE A 73 55.30 25.26 19.79
C PHE A 73 55.36 23.72 19.73
N ILE A 74 56.46 23.13 20.22
CA ILE A 74 56.70 21.69 20.17
C ILE A 74 55.67 20.89 20.97
N LEU A 75 55.19 21.42 22.10
CA LEU A 75 54.22 20.72 22.95
C LEU A 75 52.84 20.68 22.30
N LEU A 76 52.40 21.79 21.70
CA LEU A 76 51.15 21.84 20.94
C LEU A 76 51.19 20.86 19.76
N ASN A 77 52.31 20.84 19.03
CA ASN A 77 52.47 19.94 17.90
C ASN A 77 52.49 18.46 18.33
N LEU A 78 53.16 18.14 19.43
CA LEU A 78 53.19 16.79 20.00
C LEU A 78 51.80 16.33 20.45
N ALA A 79 51.04 17.22 21.09
CA ALA A 79 49.66 16.96 21.51
C ALA A 79 48.75 16.68 20.31
N PHE A 80 48.82 17.50 19.25
CA PHE A 80 48.06 17.27 18.01
C PHE A 80 48.45 15.98 17.30
N SER A 81 49.75 15.66 17.27
CA SER A 81 50.25 14.42 16.68
C SER A 81 49.70 13.20 17.41
N THR A 82 49.67 13.23 18.74
CA THR A 82 49.10 12.15 19.56
C THR A 82 47.57 12.10 19.44
N GLN A 83 46.91 13.26 19.37
CA GLN A 83 45.46 13.34 19.13
C GLN A 83 45.07 12.66 17.82
N ALA A 84 45.79 12.95 16.73
CA ALA A 84 45.55 12.31 15.44
C ALA A 84 45.84 10.80 15.48
N ALA A 85 46.91 10.38 16.16
CA ALA A 85 47.29 8.97 16.29
C ALA A 85 46.22 8.15 17.04
N TYR A 86 45.59 8.70 18.08
CA TYR A 86 44.50 8.04 18.80
C TYR A 86 43.14 8.15 18.09
N ALA A 87 42.95 9.15 17.24
CA ALA A 87 41.73 9.28 16.44
C ALA A 87 41.59 8.13 15.44
N ALA A 88 42.66 7.70 14.78
CA ALA A 88 42.63 6.64 13.78
C ALA A 88 41.99 5.32 14.26
N PRO A 89 42.40 4.70 15.40
CA PRO A 89 41.76 3.48 15.89
C PRO A 89 40.32 3.69 16.37
N LEU A 90 40.00 4.86 16.93
CA LEU A 90 38.64 5.19 17.35
C LEU A 90 37.71 5.31 16.14
N ILE A 91 38.17 5.96 15.07
CA ILE A 91 37.45 6.05 13.80
C ILE A 91 37.27 4.66 13.19
N LEU A 92 38.30 3.81 13.20
CA LEU A 92 38.22 2.45 12.67
C LEU A 92 37.15 1.61 13.42
N LEU A 93 37.09 1.73 14.76
CA LEU A 93 36.04 1.09 15.56
C LEU A 93 34.65 1.64 15.24
N ALA A 94 34.52 2.96 15.06
CA ALA A 94 33.25 3.58 14.67
C ALA A 94 32.82 3.13 13.26
N GLN A 95 33.76 3.00 12.33
CA GLN A 95 33.53 2.56 10.95
C GLN A 95 33.09 1.10 10.87
N ASN A 96 33.81 0.17 11.51
CA ASN A 96 33.42 -1.25 11.52
C ASN A 96 31.97 -1.44 12.00
N ARG A 97 31.55 -0.67 13.01
CA ARG A 97 30.19 -0.74 13.54
C ARG A 97 29.15 -0.11 12.61
N GLN A 98 29.52 0.98 11.92
CA GLN A 98 28.67 1.57 10.90
C GLN A 98 28.47 0.57 9.75
N GLU A 99 29.53 -0.08 9.29
CA GLU A 99 29.47 -1.13 8.26
C GLU A 99 28.62 -2.33 8.70
N ASP A 100 28.71 -2.76 9.96
CA ASP A 100 27.86 -3.84 10.48
C ASP A 100 26.37 -3.46 10.50
N ARG A 101 26.03 -2.23 10.92
CA ARG A 101 24.66 -1.70 10.86
C ARG A 101 24.15 -1.62 9.42
N ASP A 102 24.95 -1.04 8.54
CA ASP A 102 24.61 -0.89 7.12
C ASP A 102 24.45 -2.28 6.45
N ARG A 103 25.22 -3.28 6.87
CA ARG A 103 25.07 -4.65 6.39
C ARG A 103 23.76 -5.29 6.86
N VAL A 104 23.36 -5.07 8.11
CA VAL A 104 22.07 -5.57 8.62
C VAL A 104 20.91 -4.91 7.88
N SER A 105 20.93 -3.59 7.73
CA SER A 105 19.87 -2.87 7.00
C SER A 105 19.78 -3.33 5.54
N LEU A 106 20.91 -3.51 4.85
CA LEU A 106 20.93 -4.02 3.49
C LEU A 106 20.36 -5.44 3.37
N ASN A 107 20.59 -6.30 4.35
CA ASN A 107 20.03 -7.64 4.35
C ASN A 107 18.52 -7.64 4.59
N GLU A 108 18.03 -6.77 5.50
CA GLU A 108 16.60 -6.59 5.72
C GLU A 108 15.90 -6.04 4.47
N ASP A 109 16.49 -5.03 3.83
CA ASP A 109 15.94 -4.44 2.60
C ASP A 109 15.89 -5.46 1.48
N ARG A 110 16.93 -6.29 1.32
CA ARG A 110 16.89 -7.42 0.37
C ARG A 110 15.77 -8.39 0.68
N ARG A 111 15.59 -8.77 1.96
CA ARG A 111 14.52 -9.70 2.36
C ARG A 111 13.14 -9.12 2.05
N ARG A 112 12.90 -7.85 2.42
CA ARG A 112 11.66 -7.13 2.10
C ARG A 112 11.42 -7.04 0.59
N ALA A 113 12.46 -6.83 -0.21
CA ALA A 113 12.34 -6.79 -1.66
C ALA A 113 11.93 -8.16 -2.23
N PHE A 114 12.46 -9.26 -1.69
CA PHE A 114 12.04 -10.62 -2.07
C PHE A 114 10.59 -10.89 -1.68
N GLU A 115 10.17 -10.53 -0.47
CA GLU A 115 8.79 -10.68 0.01
C GLU A 115 7.82 -9.86 -0.87
N THR A 116 8.13 -8.59 -1.10
CA THR A 116 7.30 -7.70 -1.94
C THR A 116 7.16 -8.22 -3.37
N LYS A 117 8.25 -8.76 -3.94
CA LYS A 117 8.23 -9.37 -5.27
C LYS A 117 7.33 -10.61 -5.28
N ALA A 118 7.45 -11.48 -4.28
CA ALA A 118 6.62 -12.69 -4.17
C ALA A 118 5.13 -12.34 -4.01
N ASP A 119 4.81 -11.35 -3.17
CA ASP A 119 3.43 -10.86 -2.98
C ASP A 119 2.87 -10.30 -4.29
N THR A 120 3.67 -9.53 -5.03
CA THR A 120 3.27 -8.98 -6.33
C THR A 120 3.00 -10.08 -7.35
N GLU A 121 3.88 -11.09 -7.43
CA GLU A 121 3.70 -12.26 -8.31
C GLU A 121 2.45 -13.07 -7.91
N PHE A 122 2.21 -13.25 -6.62
CA PHE A 122 1.03 -13.92 -6.09
C PHE A 122 -0.25 -13.20 -6.49
N ILE A 123 -0.37 -11.90 -6.17
CA ILE A 123 -1.55 -11.10 -6.51
C ILE A 123 -1.76 -11.02 -8.02
N THR A 124 -0.69 -10.95 -8.82
CA THR A 124 -0.80 -10.95 -10.29
C THR A 124 -1.35 -12.28 -10.80
N ARG A 125 -0.92 -13.40 -10.24
CA ARG A 125 -1.41 -14.74 -10.59
C ARG A 125 -2.88 -14.93 -10.17
N GLU A 126 -3.23 -14.52 -8.96
CA GLU A 126 -4.60 -14.54 -8.46
C GLU A 126 -5.51 -13.65 -9.32
N LEU A 127 -5.06 -12.44 -9.68
CA LEU A 127 -5.80 -11.55 -10.57
C LEU A 127 -5.99 -12.15 -11.97
N ALA A 128 -4.97 -12.82 -12.51
CA ALA A 128 -5.08 -13.52 -13.79
C ALA A 128 -6.09 -14.68 -13.72
N GLY A 129 -6.05 -15.47 -12.63
CA GLY A 129 -7.02 -16.54 -12.39
C GLY A 129 -8.44 -16.01 -12.24
N LEU A 130 -8.62 -14.96 -11.44
CA LEU A 130 -9.91 -14.27 -11.25
C LEU A 130 -10.44 -13.72 -12.57
N ARG A 131 -9.59 -13.09 -13.39
CA ARG A 131 -9.96 -12.56 -14.70
C ARG A 131 -10.44 -13.66 -15.64
N LEU A 132 -9.80 -14.83 -15.64
CA LEU A 132 -10.24 -15.97 -16.45
C LEU A 132 -11.58 -16.50 -15.95
N ALA A 133 -11.74 -16.70 -14.64
CA ALA A 133 -12.99 -17.17 -14.03
C ALA A 133 -14.17 -16.21 -14.28
N VAL A 134 -13.94 -14.89 -14.17
CA VAL A 134 -14.95 -13.86 -14.50
C VAL A 134 -15.21 -13.79 -16.00
N GLY A 135 -14.17 -13.93 -16.83
CA GLY A 135 -14.29 -13.92 -18.29
C GLY A 135 -15.15 -15.07 -18.83
N ASP A 136 -15.02 -16.26 -18.25
CA ASP A 136 -15.87 -17.41 -18.62
C ASP A 136 -17.32 -17.22 -18.16
N MET A 137 -17.54 -16.66 -16.96
CA MET A 137 -18.87 -16.49 -16.38
C MET A 137 -19.65 -15.32 -17.02
N VAL A 138 -18.99 -14.23 -17.38
CA VAL A 138 -19.58 -13.10 -18.11
C VAL A 138 -19.31 -13.27 -19.62
N SER A 139 -19.67 -14.44 -20.15
CA SER A 139 -19.55 -14.68 -21.58
C SER A 139 -20.56 -13.83 -22.35
N ARG A 140 -20.18 -13.37 -23.56
CA ARG A 140 -21.05 -12.61 -24.46
C ARG A 140 -22.39 -13.31 -24.68
N ASP A 141 -22.39 -14.64 -24.73
CA ASP A 141 -23.61 -15.44 -24.90
C ASP A 141 -24.52 -15.39 -23.67
N TYR A 142 -23.99 -15.34 -22.44
CA TYR A 142 -24.80 -15.16 -21.24
C TYR A 142 -25.45 -13.77 -21.22
N LEU A 143 -24.68 -12.72 -21.49
CA LEU A 143 -25.22 -11.36 -21.62
C LEU A 143 -26.26 -11.26 -22.74
N ARG A 144 -26.04 -11.95 -23.84
CA ARG A 144 -26.97 -11.95 -24.98
C ARG A 144 -28.24 -12.72 -24.65
N HIS A 145 -28.13 -13.85 -23.95
CA HIS A 145 -29.27 -14.64 -23.52
C HIS A 145 -30.10 -13.87 -22.49
N GLU A 146 -29.48 -13.21 -21.51
CA GLU A 146 -30.19 -12.39 -20.53
C GLU A 146 -30.88 -11.19 -21.17
N LEU A 147 -30.24 -10.55 -22.16
CA LEU A 147 -30.86 -9.48 -22.94
C LEU A 147 -32.05 -9.98 -23.78
N GLU A 148 -31.94 -11.18 -24.37
CA GLU A 148 -32.99 -11.81 -25.16
C GLU A 148 -34.18 -12.22 -24.27
N ASP A 149 -33.90 -12.73 -23.07
CA ASP A 149 -34.94 -13.08 -22.09
C ASP A 149 -35.67 -11.83 -21.58
N LEU A 150 -34.92 -10.74 -21.29
CA LEU A 150 -35.51 -9.44 -20.96
C LEU A 150 -36.37 -8.89 -22.11
N GLN A 151 -35.92 -9.03 -23.36
CA GLN A 151 -36.67 -8.60 -24.53
C GLN A 151 -37.97 -9.41 -24.70
N ASN A 152 -37.90 -10.74 -24.56
CA ASN A 152 -39.06 -11.61 -24.60
C ASN A 152 -40.07 -11.30 -23.47
N MET A 153 -39.58 -10.96 -22.28
CA MET A 153 -40.43 -10.52 -21.17
C MET A 153 -41.16 -9.22 -21.50
N LEU A 154 -40.47 -8.25 -22.11
CA LEU A 154 -41.06 -6.99 -22.56
C LEU A 154 -42.14 -7.23 -23.63
N ASP A 155 -41.84 -8.02 -24.66
CA ASP A 155 -42.80 -8.35 -25.73
C ASP A 155 -44.04 -9.05 -25.17
N ARG A 156 -43.88 -9.93 -24.19
CA ARG A 156 -45.00 -10.62 -23.52
C ARG A 156 -45.86 -9.67 -22.70
N ILE A 157 -45.26 -8.65 -22.08
CA ILE A 157 -45.99 -7.60 -21.37
C ILE A 157 -46.75 -6.72 -22.37
N GLU A 158 -46.13 -6.35 -23.49
CA GLU A 158 -46.75 -5.58 -24.57
C GLU A 158 -47.96 -6.33 -25.16
N ALA A 159 -47.81 -7.61 -25.50
CA ALA A 159 -48.91 -8.43 -26.01
C ALA A 159 -50.08 -8.54 -25.02
N LYS A 160 -49.80 -8.64 -23.71
CA LYS A 160 -50.85 -8.64 -22.68
C LYS A 160 -51.57 -7.31 -22.57
N LEU A 161 -50.85 -6.19 -22.73
CA LEU A 161 -51.45 -4.87 -22.76
C LEU A 161 -52.36 -4.70 -23.98
N ASP A 162 -51.93 -5.17 -25.16
CA ASP A 162 -52.69 -5.10 -26.40
C ASP A 162 -53.95 -5.99 -26.35
N ASP A 163 -53.87 -7.20 -25.82
CA ASP A 163 -55.04 -8.08 -25.61
C ASP A 163 -56.05 -7.47 -24.62
N GLU A 164 -55.56 -6.83 -23.55
CA GLU A 164 -56.43 -6.12 -22.60
C GLU A 164 -57.09 -4.90 -23.24
N ALA A 165 -56.34 -4.14 -24.07
CA ALA A 165 -56.87 -3.03 -24.83
C ALA A 165 -57.95 -3.49 -25.84
N ALA A 166 -57.68 -4.56 -26.59
CA ALA A 166 -58.63 -5.16 -27.53
C ALA A 166 -59.90 -5.67 -26.82
N SER A 167 -59.75 -6.32 -25.66
CA SER A 167 -60.87 -6.79 -24.84
C SER A 167 -61.74 -5.63 -24.33
N ARG A 168 -61.12 -4.53 -23.90
CA ARG A 168 -61.84 -3.31 -23.50
C ARG A 168 -62.57 -2.67 -24.67
N VAL A 169 -61.94 -2.59 -25.85
CA VAL A 169 -62.55 -2.06 -27.07
C VAL A 169 -63.74 -2.94 -27.52
N ALA A 170 -63.61 -4.26 -27.47
CA ALA A 170 -64.69 -5.19 -27.79
C ALA A 170 -65.87 -5.06 -26.80
N LEU A 171 -65.59 -4.90 -25.50
CA LEU A 171 -66.60 -4.64 -24.48
C LEU A 171 -67.34 -3.32 -24.76
N ILE A 172 -66.61 -2.25 -25.11
CA ILE A 172 -67.19 -0.95 -25.46
C ILE A 172 -68.05 -1.05 -26.73
N HIS A 173 -67.61 -1.79 -27.75
CA HIS A 173 -68.40 -2.00 -28.96
C HIS A 173 -69.69 -2.79 -28.69
N GLN A 174 -69.62 -3.83 -27.85
CA GLN A 174 -70.79 -4.62 -27.46
C GLN A 174 -71.81 -3.78 -26.65
N ILE A 175 -71.33 -2.87 -25.81
CA ILE A 175 -72.17 -1.90 -25.11
C ILE A 175 -72.81 -0.90 -26.10
N ASN A 176 -72.09 -0.48 -27.15
CA ASN A 176 -72.60 0.46 -28.13
C ASN A 176 -73.63 -0.16 -29.10
N GLU A 177 -73.49 -1.44 -29.47
CA GLU A 177 -74.50 -2.14 -30.27
C GLU A 177 -75.78 -2.45 -29.47
N SER A 178 -75.65 -2.83 -28.19
CA SER A 178 -76.81 -3.05 -27.32
C SER A 178 -77.56 -1.76 -26.96
N GLY A 179 -76.91 -0.60 -27.03
CA GLY A 179 -77.55 0.71 -26.89
C GLY A 179 -78.37 1.16 -28.09
N HIS A 180 -78.25 0.50 -29.26
CA HIS A 180 -78.92 0.90 -30.50
C HIS A 180 -80.25 0.17 -30.79
N GLU A 181 -80.58 -0.91 -30.07
CA GLU A 181 -81.85 -1.64 -30.22
C GLU A 181 -82.99 -1.15 -29.30
N GLU A 182 -82.71 -0.32 -28.29
CA GLU A 182 -83.73 0.04 -27.27
C GLU A 182 -84.34 1.45 -27.42
N ILE A 183 -84.04 2.19 -28.50
CA ILE A 183 -84.60 3.55 -28.70
C ILE A 183 -85.15 3.71 -30.13
N SER A 184 -86.27 3.04 -30.43
CA SER A 184 -87.33 3.61 -31.29
C SER A 184 -88.58 2.72 -31.33
N ASP A 185 -89.45 2.84 -30.33
CA ASP A 185 -90.89 3.07 -30.58
C ASP A 185 -91.62 3.53 -29.29
N PRO A 186 -92.04 4.80 -29.14
CA PRO A 186 -92.95 5.19 -28.09
C PRO A 186 -94.41 4.91 -28.51
N THR A 187 -94.90 3.76 -28.06
CA THR A 187 -96.21 3.58 -27.39
C THR A 187 -97.37 4.47 -27.87
N GLN A 188 -98.24 3.85 -28.68
CA GLN A 188 -99.61 4.26 -28.93
C GLN A 188 -100.43 4.22 -27.62
N GLY A 189 -100.70 5.40 -27.05
CA GLY A 189 -101.61 5.62 -25.93
C GLY A 189 -102.99 6.07 -26.42
N ASP A 190 -103.98 5.22 -26.16
CA ASP A 190 -105.42 5.45 -26.24
C ASP A 190 -105.86 6.68 -25.42
N LEU A 191 -106.80 7.47 -25.95
CA LEU A 191 -107.94 8.02 -25.21
C LEU A 191 -108.92 8.72 -26.17
N ARG A 192 -110.16 8.26 -26.11
CA ARG A 192 -111.36 8.78 -26.76
C ARG A 192 -111.88 10.00 -26.00
N GLU A 193 -112.18 11.10 -26.68
CA GLU A 193 -113.28 12.04 -26.35
C GLU A 193 -113.78 12.60 -27.70
N HIS A 194 -114.93 12.17 -28.22
CA HIS A 194 -116.30 12.62 -27.92
C HIS A 194 -116.54 14.12 -28.18
N ASP A 195 -117.12 14.38 -29.36
CA ASP A 195 -118.39 15.11 -29.52
C ASP A 195 -118.43 16.65 -29.38
N LYS A 196 -118.86 17.27 -30.49
CA LYS A 196 -119.96 18.26 -30.65
C LYS A 196 -119.59 19.43 -31.58
N ASN A 197 -120.40 19.53 -32.64
CA ASN A 197 -121.13 20.72 -33.13
C ASN A 197 -120.46 22.08 -32.90
N GLU A 198 -120.20 22.89 -33.92
CA GLU A 198 -121.20 23.66 -34.70
C GLU A 198 -120.54 24.29 -35.93
#